data_AF-A0A120FJE6-F1
#
_entry.id   AF-A0A120FJE6-F1
#
_cell.length_a   1.000
_cell.length_b   1.000
_cell.length_c   1.000
_cell.angle_alpha   90.00
_cell.angle_beta   90.00
_cell.angle_gamma   90.00
#
_symmetry.space_group_name_H-M   'P 1'
#
loop_
_entity.id
_entity.type
_entity.pdbx_description
1 polymer ?
#
loop_
_entity_poly.entity_id
_entity_poly.type
_entity_poly.pdbx_seq_one_letter_code
_entity_poly.pdbx_strand_id
1 'polypeptide(L)'
;MEDLEERGVHFGSIRDPIDTSTPQGTFSLQVLGAIAQLERALIAERSKAGIKAAKARGKLPGNPGLRERRPEAIKAVSQAREKRYLDDLIVSAQTWLPVVRQLRPQHSWDNVVRVLNRRGHDWTVERLRRAVHRLVREKLAENELLGRSPRRAPEDL
;
A
#
# COMPACT_ATOMS: atom_id res chain seq x y z
N MET A 1 13.69 6.41 -19.39
CA MET A 1 14.51 6.74 -20.58
C MET A 1 13.94 5.99 -21.76
N GLU A 2 13.97 4.66 -21.73
CA GLU A 2 13.36 3.79 -22.75
C GLU A 2 11.89 4.17 -23.05
N ASP A 3 11.05 4.31 -22.01
CA ASP A 3 9.65 4.77 -22.18
C ASP A 3 9.50 6.19 -22.78
N LEU A 4 10.45 7.11 -22.53
CA LEU A 4 10.40 8.47 -23.09
C LEU A 4 10.86 8.48 -24.55
N GLU A 5 11.89 7.72 -24.87
CA GLU A 5 12.42 7.56 -26.23
C GLU A 5 11.39 6.87 -27.14
N GLU A 6 10.72 5.82 -26.66
CA GLU A 6 9.62 5.16 -27.37
C GLU A 6 8.46 6.10 -27.71
N ARG A 7 8.28 7.15 -26.89
CA ARG A 7 7.24 8.18 -27.06
C ARG A 7 7.73 9.42 -27.81
N GLY A 8 8.98 9.44 -28.28
CA GLY A 8 9.58 10.58 -28.99
C GLY A 8 9.75 11.84 -28.12
N VAL A 9 9.88 11.68 -26.80
CA VAL A 9 10.00 12.77 -25.83
C VAL A 9 11.44 12.91 -25.36
N HIS A 10 11.98 14.13 -25.43
CA HIS A 10 13.32 14.45 -24.95
C HIS A 10 13.28 15.10 -23.55
N PHE A 11 14.22 14.71 -22.70
CA PHE A 11 14.54 15.37 -21.44
C PHE A 11 15.52 16.53 -21.65
N GLY A 12 15.15 17.71 -21.16
CA GLY A 12 16.03 18.88 -21.04
C GLY A 12 16.04 19.38 -19.60
N SER A 13 17.24 19.54 -19.01
CA SER A 13 17.39 20.22 -17.73
C SER A 13 17.43 21.74 -17.94
N ILE A 14 16.70 22.48 -17.10
CA ILE A 14 16.68 23.95 -17.14
C ILE A 14 17.93 24.54 -16.45
N ARG A 15 18.52 23.78 -15.52
CA ARG A 15 19.66 24.24 -14.70
C ARG A 15 20.98 23.60 -15.09
N ASP A 16 20.94 22.40 -15.64
CA ASP A 16 22.12 21.65 -16.07
C ASP A 16 22.17 21.62 -17.60
N PRO A 17 23.36 21.59 -18.21
CA PRO A 17 23.51 21.51 -19.67
C PRO A 17 23.25 20.07 -20.18
N ILE A 18 22.13 19.47 -19.79
CA ILE A 18 21.72 18.13 -20.21
C ILE A 18 20.49 18.26 -21.11
N ASP A 19 20.69 18.02 -22.40
CA ASP A 19 19.64 17.98 -23.41
C ASP A 19 19.74 16.69 -24.24
N THR A 20 18.83 15.77 -23.98
CA THR A 20 18.74 14.47 -24.64
C THR A 20 18.16 14.53 -26.07
N SER A 21 17.87 15.72 -26.60
CA SER A 21 17.67 15.92 -28.03
C SER A 21 18.98 15.83 -28.82
N THR A 22 20.13 15.94 -28.15
CA THR A 22 21.47 15.84 -28.74
C THR A 22 22.16 14.53 -28.39
N PRO A 23 22.98 13.94 -29.29
CA PRO A 23 23.77 12.75 -28.97
C PRO A 23 24.67 12.93 -27.73
N GLN A 24 25.21 14.14 -27.54
CA GLN A 24 26.05 14.49 -26.41
C GLN A 24 25.28 14.47 -25.09
N GLY A 25 24.08 15.07 -25.03
CA GLY A 25 23.28 15.08 -23.82
C GLY A 25 22.70 13.71 -23.46
N THR A 26 22.37 12.87 -24.45
CA THR A 26 22.00 11.47 -24.24
C THR A 26 23.17 10.68 -23.64
N PHE A 27 24.39 10.83 -24.18
CA PHE A 27 25.58 10.20 -23.64
C PHE A 27 25.87 10.66 -22.20
N SER A 28 25.83 11.97 -21.93
CA SER A 28 26.05 12.51 -20.59
C SER A 28 25.04 11.97 -19.57
N LEU A 29 23.77 11.89 -19.94
CA LEU A 29 22.73 11.34 -19.06
C LEU A 29 22.92 9.84 -18.80
N GLN A 30 23.31 9.06 -19.81
CA GLN A 30 23.64 7.64 -19.64
C GLN A 30 24.82 7.43 -18.69
N VAL A 31 25.88 8.22 -18.83
CA VAL A 31 27.05 8.19 -17.93
C VAL A 31 26.64 8.53 -16.50
N LEU A 32 25.82 9.58 -16.30
CA LEU A 32 25.30 9.93 -14.98
C LEU A 32 24.43 8.82 -14.39
N GLY A 33 23.60 8.16 -15.20
CA GLY A 33 22.82 6.99 -14.78
C GLY A 33 23.72 5.83 -14.33
N ALA A 34 24.78 5.54 -15.08
CA ALA A 34 25.76 4.51 -14.73
C ALA A 34 26.50 4.85 -13.44
N ILE A 35 26.89 6.11 -13.24
CA ILE A 35 27.52 6.58 -11.99
C ILE A 35 26.55 6.42 -10.81
N ALA A 36 25.30 6.87 -10.95
CA ALA A 36 24.30 6.73 -9.89
C ALA A 36 24.05 5.26 -9.51
N GLN A 37 24.09 4.35 -10.49
CA GLN A 37 23.99 2.92 -10.25
C GLN A 37 25.21 2.38 -9.49
N LEU A 38 26.42 2.79 -9.88
CA LEU A 38 27.66 2.45 -9.18
C LEU A 38 27.64 2.95 -7.73
N GLU A 39 27.26 4.20 -7.50
CA GLU A 39 27.16 4.77 -6.14
C GLU A 39 26.18 3.98 -5.28
N ARG A 40 25.00 3.64 -5.82
CA ARG A 40 24.02 2.80 -5.11
C ARG A 40 24.61 1.43 -4.76
N ALA A 41 25.35 0.82 -5.68
CA ALA A 41 26.01 -0.47 -5.43
C ALA A 41 27.06 -0.36 -4.31
N LEU A 42 27.90 0.68 -4.33
CA LEU A 42 28.91 0.93 -3.32
C LEU A 42 28.30 1.21 -1.93
N ILE A 43 27.22 1.99 -1.87
CA ILE A 43 26.47 2.22 -0.62
C ILE A 43 25.94 0.90 -0.08
N ALA A 44 25.32 0.08 -0.93
CA ALA A 44 24.79 -1.22 -0.53
C ALA A 44 25.89 -2.17 -0.03
N GLU A 45 27.03 -2.20 -0.70
CA GLU A 45 28.20 -2.97 -0.29
C GLU A 45 28.70 -2.53 1.09
N ARG A 46 28.87 -1.22 1.29
CA ARG A 46 29.29 -0.64 2.57
C ARG A 46 28.31 -0.96 3.68
N SER A 47 27.00 -0.87 3.43
CA SER A 47 25.97 -1.27 4.40
C SER A 47 26.07 -2.75 4.77
N LYS A 48 26.26 -3.65 3.79
CA LYS A 48 26.44 -5.08 4.03
C LYS A 48 27.70 -5.36 4.86
N ALA A 49 28.81 -4.72 4.52
CA ALA A 49 30.06 -4.83 5.27
C ALA A 49 29.89 -4.35 6.72
N GLY A 50 29.21 -3.22 6.93
CA GLY A 50 28.89 -2.69 8.26
C GLY A 50 28.03 -3.64 9.09
N ILE A 51 27.00 -4.23 8.49
CA ILE A 51 26.15 -5.24 9.13
C ILE A 51 26.96 -6.49 9.49
N LYS A 52 27.82 -6.98 8.59
CA LYS A 52 28.71 -8.14 8.84
C LYS A 52 29.65 -7.87 10.02
N ALA A 53 30.28 -6.70 10.06
CA ALA A 53 31.16 -6.30 11.15
C ALA A 53 30.40 -6.14 12.48
N ALA A 54 29.19 -5.59 12.46
CA ALA A 54 28.35 -5.49 13.65
C ALA A 54 27.97 -6.87 14.19
N LYS A 55 27.59 -7.81 13.30
CA LYS A 55 27.32 -9.22 13.67
C LYS A 55 28.54 -9.91 14.26
N ALA A 56 29.73 -9.71 13.69
CA ALA A 56 30.98 -10.26 14.22
C ALA A 56 31.31 -9.75 15.64
N ARG A 57 30.89 -8.53 15.97
CA ARG A 57 30.95 -7.96 17.34
C ARG A 57 29.78 -8.39 18.23
N GLY A 58 28.99 -9.38 17.84
CA GLY A 58 27.85 -9.89 18.61
C GLY A 58 26.58 -9.02 18.54
N LYS A 59 26.55 -7.94 17.74
CA LYS A 59 25.34 -7.13 17.58
C LYS A 59 24.35 -7.84 16.66
N LEU A 60 23.12 -7.99 17.14
CA LEU A 60 22.04 -8.65 16.44
C LEU A 60 21.11 -7.63 15.77
N PRO A 61 20.80 -7.76 14.46
CA PRO A 61 19.86 -6.86 13.80
C PRO A 61 18.41 -7.14 14.23
N GLY A 62 17.55 -6.14 14.03
CA GLY A 62 16.12 -6.19 14.37
C GLY A 62 15.80 -5.63 15.76
N ASN A 63 14.52 -5.61 16.12
CA ASN A 63 14.06 -5.15 17.44
C ASN A 63 14.40 -6.22 18.51
N PRO A 64 15.27 -5.91 19.51
CA PRO A 64 15.64 -6.85 20.56
C PRO A 64 14.44 -7.39 21.36
N GLY A 65 13.47 -6.52 21.67
CA GLY A 65 12.27 -6.91 22.42
C GLY A 65 11.40 -7.91 21.66
N LEU A 66 11.36 -7.87 20.32
CA LEU A 66 10.68 -8.90 19.54
C LEU A 66 11.44 -10.23 19.54
N ARG A 67 12.78 -10.20 19.47
CA ARG A 67 13.61 -11.41 19.50
C ARG A 67 13.47 -12.15 20.83
N GLU A 68 13.43 -11.39 21.91
CA GLU A 68 13.26 -11.87 23.28
C GLU A 68 11.79 -12.15 23.63
N ARG A 69 10.87 -12.00 22.66
CA ARG A 69 9.41 -12.17 22.84
C ARG A 69 8.84 -11.38 24.01
N ARG A 70 9.39 -10.21 24.26
CA ARG A 70 8.93 -9.34 25.33
C ARG A 70 7.48 -8.90 25.08
N PRO A 71 6.56 -9.09 26.03
CA PRO A 71 5.15 -8.77 25.84
C PRO A 71 4.89 -7.34 25.38
N GLU A 72 5.64 -6.37 25.91
CA GLU A 72 5.53 -4.95 25.56
C GLU A 72 5.94 -4.66 24.11
N ALA A 73 6.99 -5.32 23.62
CA ALA A 73 7.44 -5.16 22.24
C ALA A 73 6.45 -5.77 21.24
N ILE A 74 5.90 -6.95 21.57
CA ILE A 74 4.86 -7.61 20.78
C ILE A 74 3.60 -6.73 20.75
N LYS A 75 3.17 -6.23 21.91
CA LYS A 75 2.00 -5.35 22.03
C LYS A 75 2.19 -4.06 21.24
N ALA A 76 3.33 -3.40 21.36
CA ALA A 76 3.64 -2.16 20.62
C ALA A 76 3.59 -2.37 19.10
N VAL A 77 4.15 -3.48 18.61
CA VAL A 77 4.13 -3.81 17.17
C VAL A 77 2.71 -4.16 16.70
N SER A 78 1.95 -4.89 17.50
CA SER A 78 0.54 -5.17 17.23
C SER A 78 -0.28 -3.88 17.12
N GLN A 79 -0.12 -2.97 18.09
CA GLN A 79 -0.80 -1.67 18.10
C GLN A 79 -0.41 -0.80 16.90
N ALA A 80 0.89 -0.75 16.56
CA ALA A 80 1.36 -0.01 15.39
C ALA A 80 0.77 -0.56 14.07
N ARG A 81 0.66 -1.89 13.95
CA ARG A 81 0.01 -2.54 12.80
C ARG A 81 -1.48 -2.25 12.75
N GLU A 82 -2.16 -2.34 13.89
CA GLU A 82 -3.60 -2.07 13.98
C GLU A 82 -3.93 -0.62 13.62
N LYS A 83 -3.14 0.33 14.13
CA LYS A 83 -3.27 1.74 13.76
C LYS A 83 -3.09 1.95 12.26
N ARG A 84 -2.01 1.42 11.69
CA ARG A 84 -1.74 1.54 10.24
C ARG A 84 -2.87 0.94 9.41
N TYR A 85 -3.34 -0.24 9.79
CA TYR A 85 -4.47 -0.88 9.11
C TYR A 85 -5.73 -0.02 9.17
N LEU A 86 -6.02 0.59 10.33
CA LEU A 86 -7.17 1.48 10.46
C LEU A 86 -7.01 2.75 9.60
N ASP A 87 -5.83 3.36 9.59
CA ASP A 87 -5.55 4.54 8.77
C ASP A 87 -5.75 4.23 7.27
N ASP A 88 -5.16 3.14 6.78
CA ASP A 88 -5.32 2.67 5.40
C ASP A 88 -6.79 2.34 5.08
N LEU A 89 -7.49 1.71 6.04
CA LEU A 89 -8.89 1.37 5.90
C LEU A 89 -9.76 2.63 5.76
N ILE A 90 -9.53 3.65 6.59
CA ILE A 90 -10.26 4.92 6.55
C ILE A 90 -10.08 5.62 5.21
N VAL A 91 -8.84 5.69 4.72
CA VAL A 91 -8.54 6.27 3.40
C VAL A 91 -9.29 5.51 2.31
N SER A 92 -9.21 4.17 2.31
CA SER A 92 -9.91 3.36 1.31
C SER A 92 -11.44 3.47 1.42
N ALA A 93 -11.97 3.61 2.65
CA ALA A 93 -13.41 3.65 2.92
C ALA A 93 -14.12 4.77 2.20
N GLN A 94 -13.45 5.90 1.94
CA GLN A 94 -14.03 7.01 1.16
C GLN A 94 -14.51 6.57 -0.23
N THR A 95 -13.89 5.54 -0.81
CA THR A 95 -14.22 5.06 -2.17
C THR A 95 -15.41 4.09 -2.19
N TRP A 96 -15.53 3.20 -1.20
CA TRP A 96 -16.49 2.10 -1.24
C TRP A 96 -17.59 2.20 -0.17
N LEU A 97 -17.37 2.88 0.96
CA LEU A 97 -18.35 3.00 2.04
C LEU A 97 -19.65 3.69 1.61
N PRO A 98 -19.66 4.73 0.75
CA PRO A 98 -20.91 5.31 0.27
C PRO A 98 -21.82 4.30 -0.44
N VAL A 99 -21.23 3.37 -1.19
CA VAL A 99 -21.97 2.30 -1.88
C VAL A 99 -22.55 1.30 -0.88
N VAL A 100 -21.77 0.96 0.15
CA VAL A 100 -22.25 0.09 1.24
C VAL A 100 -23.40 0.74 1.97
N ARG A 101 -23.33 2.04 2.29
CA ARG A 101 -24.41 2.82 2.91
C ARG A 101 -25.69 2.84 2.07
N GLN A 102 -25.54 2.94 0.76
CA GLN A 102 -26.68 2.95 -0.16
C GLN A 102 -27.38 1.58 -0.23
N LEU A 103 -26.61 0.49 -0.18
CA LEU A 103 -27.14 -0.85 -0.42
C LEU A 103 -27.52 -1.61 0.85
N ARG A 104 -26.90 -1.29 1.99
CA ARG A 104 -27.14 -1.96 3.28
C ARG A 104 -28.07 -1.11 4.14
N PRO A 105 -28.99 -1.75 4.90
CA PRO A 105 -29.18 -3.20 5.08
C PRO A 105 -30.02 -3.94 4.01
N GLN A 106 -30.61 -3.25 3.05
CA GLN A 106 -31.66 -3.77 2.15
C GLN A 106 -31.18 -4.91 1.25
N HIS A 107 -29.92 -4.87 0.79
CA HIS A 107 -29.30 -5.91 -0.02
C HIS A 107 -28.35 -6.80 0.79
N SER A 108 -28.20 -8.06 0.33
CA SER A 108 -27.24 -9.00 0.91
C SER A 108 -25.79 -8.56 0.65
N TRP A 109 -24.88 -9.01 1.52
CA TRP A 109 -23.45 -8.73 1.36
C TRP A 109 -22.88 -9.24 0.04
N ASP A 110 -23.36 -10.37 -0.48
CA ASP A 110 -22.99 -10.89 -1.80
C ASP A 110 -23.30 -9.90 -2.92
N ASN A 111 -24.47 -9.25 -2.87
CA ASN A 111 -24.82 -8.25 -3.88
C ASN A 111 -23.95 -7.00 -3.76
N VAL A 112 -23.69 -6.54 -2.52
CA VAL A 112 -22.81 -5.38 -2.28
C VAL A 112 -21.41 -5.62 -2.83
N VAL A 113 -20.82 -6.79 -2.54
CA VAL A 113 -19.51 -7.17 -3.06
C VAL A 113 -19.52 -7.23 -4.59
N ARG A 114 -20.56 -7.81 -5.18
CA ARG A 114 -20.71 -7.87 -6.64
C ARG A 114 -20.72 -6.46 -7.26
N VAL A 115 -21.45 -5.52 -6.67
CA VAL A 115 -21.49 -4.12 -7.15
C VAL A 115 -20.15 -3.43 -6.98
N LEU A 116 -19.48 -3.59 -5.83
CA LEU A 116 -18.16 -3.00 -5.60
C LEU A 116 -17.11 -3.55 -6.56
N ASN A 117 -17.09 -4.86 -6.80
CA ASN A 117 -16.10 -5.47 -7.68
C ASN A 117 -16.30 -5.08 -9.15
N ARG A 118 -17.56 -4.86 -9.57
CA ARG A 118 -17.86 -4.27 -10.89
C ARG A 118 -17.31 -2.84 -11.05
N ARG A 119 -17.08 -2.11 -9.96
CA ARG A 119 -16.50 -0.76 -9.96
C ARG A 119 -14.96 -0.77 -9.85
N GLY A 120 -14.32 -1.92 -10.00
CA GLY A 120 -12.86 -2.06 -9.97
C GLY A 120 -12.26 -2.31 -8.58
N HIS A 121 -13.09 -2.53 -7.55
CA HIS A 121 -12.61 -3.01 -6.26
C HIS A 121 -12.39 -4.54 -6.27
N ASP A 122 -11.68 -5.04 -5.27
CA ASP A 122 -11.51 -6.48 -5.06
C ASP A 122 -11.82 -6.86 -3.60
N TRP A 123 -13.10 -7.13 -3.35
CA TRP A 123 -13.61 -7.55 -2.06
C TRP A 123 -14.08 -9.00 -2.08
N THR A 124 -13.82 -9.70 -0.98
CA THR A 124 -14.61 -10.86 -0.58
C THR A 124 -15.65 -10.45 0.46
N VAL A 125 -16.75 -11.18 0.56
CA VAL A 125 -17.83 -10.92 1.54
C VAL A 125 -17.27 -10.81 2.96
N GLU A 126 -16.41 -11.76 3.35
CA GLU A 126 -15.82 -11.78 4.68
C GLU A 126 -14.85 -10.62 4.93
N ARG A 127 -14.08 -10.19 3.92
CA ARG A 127 -13.19 -9.03 4.05
C ARG A 127 -13.98 -7.74 4.18
N LEU A 128 -14.99 -7.54 3.34
CA LEU A 128 -15.84 -6.36 3.39
C LEU A 128 -16.62 -6.28 4.70
N ARG A 129 -17.20 -7.40 5.14
CA ARG A 129 -17.94 -7.46 6.41
C ARG A 129 -17.03 -7.13 7.60
N ARG A 130 -15.82 -7.68 7.65
CA ARG A 130 -14.85 -7.36 8.71
C ARG A 130 -14.41 -5.90 8.67
N ALA A 131 -14.19 -5.33 7.49
CA ALA A 131 -13.88 -3.92 7.30
C ALA A 131 -15.00 -3.02 7.84
N VAL A 132 -16.26 -3.27 7.44
CA VAL A 132 -17.41 -2.49 7.94
C VAL A 132 -17.59 -2.68 9.44
N HIS A 133 -17.47 -3.90 9.95
CA HIS A 133 -17.56 -4.17 11.38
C HIS A 133 -16.48 -3.43 12.18
N ARG A 134 -15.28 -3.29 11.60
CA ARG A 134 -14.21 -2.50 12.21
C ARG A 134 -14.58 -1.01 12.24
N LEU A 135 -15.06 -0.44 11.14
CA LEU A 135 -15.48 0.96 11.08
C LEU A 135 -16.63 1.27 12.06
N VAL A 136 -17.62 0.38 12.17
CA VAL A 136 -18.72 0.52 13.14
C VAL A 136 -18.19 0.49 14.58
N ARG A 137 -17.26 -0.42 14.89
CA ARG A 137 -16.63 -0.50 16.23
C ARG A 137 -15.89 0.78 16.61
N GLU A 138 -15.22 1.41 15.65
CA GLU A 138 -14.53 2.70 15.82
C GLU A 138 -15.47 3.92 15.71
N LYS A 139 -16.80 3.69 15.58
CA LYS A 139 -17.84 4.74 15.41
C LYS A 139 -17.68 5.61 14.15
N LEU A 140 -17.05 5.05 13.11
CA LEU A 140 -16.84 5.70 11.81
C LEU A 140 -17.90 5.32 10.77
N ALA A 141 -18.76 4.35 11.08
CA ALA A 141 -19.87 3.91 10.23
C ALA A 141 -21.09 3.54 11.09
N GLU A 142 -22.26 3.54 10.47
CA GLU A 142 -23.55 3.31 11.12
C GLU A 142 -23.73 1.82 11.48
N ASN A 143 -24.22 1.54 12.69
CA ASN A 143 -24.43 0.16 13.13
C ASN A 143 -25.47 -0.59 12.27
N GLU A 144 -26.43 0.16 11.69
CA GLU A 144 -27.49 -0.36 10.82
C GLU A 144 -26.96 -1.12 9.60
N LEU A 145 -25.75 -0.79 9.12
CA LEU A 145 -25.11 -1.48 8.00
C LEU A 145 -24.88 -2.97 8.28
N LEU A 146 -24.77 -3.36 9.55
CA LEU A 146 -24.59 -4.74 9.99
C LEU A 146 -25.92 -5.49 10.16
N GLY A 147 -27.07 -4.82 10.02
CA GLY A 147 -28.41 -5.40 10.20
C GLY A 147 -28.69 -6.57 9.25
N ARG A 148 -29.56 -7.50 9.63
CA ARG A 148 -29.93 -8.60 8.72
C ARG A 148 -30.67 -8.05 7.50
N SER A 149 -30.31 -8.51 6.31
CA SER A 149 -31.09 -8.18 5.11
C SER A 149 -32.48 -8.80 5.18
N PRO A 150 -33.51 -8.11 4.67
CA PRO A 150 -34.82 -8.72 4.47
C PRO A 150 -34.71 -9.97 3.58
N ARG A 151 -35.54 -10.97 3.84
CA ARG A 151 -35.61 -12.17 2.98
C ARG A 151 -36.10 -11.74 1.60
N ARG A 152 -35.37 -12.14 0.57
CA ARG A 152 -35.68 -11.82 -0.82
C ARG A 152 -37.01 -12.49 -1.21
N ALA A 153 -37.96 -11.71 -1.76
CA ALA A 153 -39.14 -12.28 -2.41
C ALA A 153 -38.71 -13.01 -3.71
N PRO A 154 -39.45 -14.04 -4.17
CA PRO A 154 -38.96 -15.02 -5.16
C PRO A 154 -38.79 -14.53 -6.61
N GLU A 155 -38.96 -13.23 -6.93
CA GLU A 155 -39.31 -12.81 -8.30
C GLU A 155 -38.15 -12.38 -9.22
N ASP A 156 -36.87 -12.50 -8.83
CA ASP A 156 -35.75 -12.12 -9.71
C ASP A 156 -34.80 -13.30 -10.02
N LEU A 157 -35.31 -14.30 -10.74
CA LEU A 157 -34.51 -15.28 -11.51
C LEU A 157 -34.49 -14.89 -12.99
#